data_AF-A0A3M7NT00-F1
#
_entry.id   AF-A0A3M7NT00-F1
#
_cell.length_a   1.000
_cell.length_b   1.000
_cell.length_c   1.000
_cell.angle_alpha   90.00
_cell.angle_beta   90.00
_cell.angle_gamma   90.00
#
_symmetry.space_group_name_H-M   'P 1'
#
loop_
_entity.id
_entity.type
_entity.pdbx_description
1 polymer ?
#
loop_
_entity_poly.entity_id
_entity_poly.type
_entity_poly.pdbx_seq_one_letter_code
_entity_poly.pdbx_strand_id
1 'polypeptide(L)'
;MDLDPPISKSQTSDPLSFAYTSARERWPAIITGAIDDVHRSVSALLLANDTTADESKISEGKSIISQLASLKYELQHNRQLEPLVDDGEADVRLYNEELKLRGGEKVKWHDVEWLYAECYLYRRIATFFSTTTHWKAYGPFGRQKLSTFKSSRSAVVELAARYREIIVAATHNREEGKEDGGDDDMEKEKEKEKVLFTEMAEICLWGNATDLSLLTNLSYEDIQKLQGSEARKSREKSILVNDLDKAFEVLYTRKKTKKQQESGKGGRVDIVLDNAGFELFVDLVLAGYLLATGLASEVVLHPKSIPWFVSDVLPKDFAELISAMQDPKAFYEKSDEVGGRVEQSLSQKEEDDIKFLFCHWSKLHTDGQLILRPSRFWTHPGSFWRLPRFGAEVLTDLKHGHDGQGSKLVIFKGDLNYRKLVGDFLLTTIKLQGQWDPTTPFQQAIGPLASPAAEDLPAKKFAAITMCVAGGACDNEKKEKKQGSLPTSAGLLNKWFGATGEKRKVDDESGPGAEETKTPEAQEKQGGREVEDDVPLGDAAECWHGSGEPVFRKGFWDNEEDADNDGKTEAHGQMFLDQNGENADMYGGS
;
A
#
# COMPACT_ATOMS: atom_id res chain seq x y z
N MET A 1 -20.46 -17.09 -9.08
CA MET A 1 -19.49 -16.51 -10.05
C MET A 1 -20.21 -15.65 -11.10
N ASP A 2 -21.45 -15.97 -11.49
CA ASP A 2 -22.27 -15.22 -12.47
C ASP A 2 -22.53 -13.74 -12.17
N LEU A 3 -22.23 -13.28 -10.96
CA LEU A 3 -22.35 -11.87 -10.54
C LEU A 3 -21.04 -11.08 -10.68
N ASP A 4 -19.93 -11.75 -11.01
CA ASP A 4 -18.69 -11.06 -11.35
C ASP A 4 -18.73 -10.52 -12.77
N PRO A 5 -17.88 -9.54 -13.12
CA PRO A 5 -17.86 -9.04 -14.48
C PRO A 5 -17.50 -10.17 -15.46
N PRO A 6 -18.19 -10.26 -16.61
CA PRO A 6 -18.08 -11.36 -17.58
C PRO A 6 -16.82 -11.21 -18.43
N ILE A 7 -15.67 -11.21 -17.76
CA ILE A 7 -14.34 -11.00 -18.32
C ILE A 7 -13.40 -12.10 -17.86
N SER A 8 -12.34 -12.32 -18.64
CA SER A 8 -11.20 -13.14 -18.25
C SER A 8 -10.53 -12.54 -17.02
N LYS A 9 -10.41 -13.38 -15.99
CA LYS A 9 -9.74 -13.06 -14.73
C LYS A 9 -8.26 -13.39 -14.81
N SER A 10 -7.45 -12.64 -14.07
CA SER A 10 -6.04 -12.96 -13.88
C SER A 10 -5.85 -14.38 -13.33
N GLN A 11 -4.93 -15.14 -13.92
CA GLN A 11 -4.70 -16.55 -13.57
C GLN A 11 -3.30 -16.73 -12.99
N THR A 12 -3.16 -17.59 -11.98
CA THR A 12 -1.84 -17.97 -11.43
C THR A 12 -1.03 -18.87 -12.37
N SER A 13 -1.64 -19.34 -13.46
CA SER A 13 -1.02 -20.17 -14.50
C SER A 13 -0.34 -19.37 -15.61
N ASP A 14 -0.61 -18.07 -15.76
CA ASP A 14 -0.04 -17.25 -16.84
C ASP A 14 1.39 -16.79 -16.52
N PRO A 15 2.44 -17.35 -17.16
CA PRO A 15 3.84 -17.06 -16.84
C PRO A 15 4.28 -15.63 -17.10
N LEU A 16 3.49 -14.84 -17.85
CA LEU A 16 3.79 -13.44 -18.11
C LEU A 16 3.12 -12.50 -17.10
N SER A 17 2.23 -13.02 -16.25
CA SER A 17 1.44 -12.23 -15.31
C SER A 17 2.14 -12.07 -13.96
N PHE A 18 1.86 -10.96 -13.29
CA PHE A 18 2.28 -10.76 -11.90
C PHE A 18 1.63 -11.76 -10.92
N ALA A 19 0.48 -12.34 -11.28
CA ALA A 19 -0.17 -13.40 -10.53
C ALA A 19 0.71 -14.67 -10.45
N TYR A 20 1.43 -14.99 -11.53
CA TYR A 20 2.35 -16.14 -11.56
C TYR A 20 3.54 -15.95 -10.62
N THR A 21 4.17 -14.76 -10.65
CA THR A 21 5.24 -14.38 -9.72
C THR A 21 4.74 -14.38 -8.27
N SER A 22 3.57 -13.78 -8.03
CA SER A 22 2.95 -13.74 -6.70
C SER A 22 2.74 -15.16 -6.13
N ALA A 23 2.23 -16.07 -6.95
CA ALA A 23 1.96 -17.44 -6.53
C ALA A 23 3.22 -18.28 -6.24
N ARG A 24 4.33 -18.03 -6.93
CA ARG A 24 5.54 -18.86 -6.82
C ARG A 24 6.62 -18.30 -5.91
N GLU A 25 6.61 -16.99 -5.70
CA GLU A 25 7.69 -16.29 -4.98
C GLU A 25 7.15 -15.56 -3.75
N ARG A 26 6.11 -14.72 -3.92
CA ARG A 26 5.61 -13.86 -2.83
C ARG A 26 4.84 -14.63 -1.77
N TRP A 27 3.86 -15.45 -2.16
CA TRP A 27 3.05 -16.20 -1.19
C TRP A 27 3.87 -17.14 -0.29
N PRO A 28 4.86 -17.92 -0.79
CA PRO A 28 5.76 -18.68 0.07
C PRO A 28 6.55 -17.82 1.06
N ALA A 29 7.01 -16.65 0.63
CA ALA A 29 7.73 -15.71 1.50
C ALA A 29 6.82 -15.17 2.61
N ILE A 30 5.57 -14.81 2.28
CA ILE A 30 4.56 -14.35 3.24
C ILE A 30 4.26 -15.42 4.29
N ILE A 31 4.06 -16.67 3.87
CA ILE A 31 3.83 -17.78 4.82
C ILE A 31 5.07 -18.00 5.70
N THR A 32 6.27 -17.83 5.15
CA THR A 32 7.53 -17.92 5.92
C THR A 32 7.57 -16.84 7.00
N GLY A 33 7.23 -15.59 6.66
CA GLY A 33 7.13 -14.51 7.64
C GLY A 33 6.13 -14.82 8.77
N ALA A 34 4.97 -15.40 8.43
CA ALA A 34 3.99 -15.83 9.44
C ALA A 34 4.52 -16.98 10.33
N ILE A 35 5.25 -17.95 9.75
CA ILE A 35 5.91 -19.02 10.51
C ILE A 35 6.92 -18.43 11.50
N ASP A 36 7.79 -17.54 11.03
CA ASP A 36 8.82 -16.91 11.85
C ASP A 36 8.20 -16.09 13.00
N ASP A 37 7.12 -15.37 12.71
CA ASP A 37 6.40 -14.58 13.70
C ASP A 37 5.77 -15.46 14.81
N VAL A 38 5.07 -16.53 14.43
CA VAL A 38 4.52 -17.49 15.42
C VAL A 38 5.63 -18.19 16.18
N HIS A 39 6.71 -18.61 15.50
CA HIS A 39 7.86 -19.24 16.13
C HIS A 39 8.47 -18.34 17.21
N ARG A 40 8.72 -17.06 16.92
CA ARG A 40 9.22 -16.08 17.91
C ARG A 40 8.31 -15.98 19.13
N SER A 41 6.99 -15.95 18.93
CA SER A 41 6.02 -15.93 20.04
C SER A 41 6.08 -17.20 20.88
N VAL A 42 6.16 -18.37 20.24
CA VAL A 42 6.29 -19.64 20.96
C VAL A 42 7.61 -19.73 21.71
N SER A 43 8.72 -19.27 21.11
CA SER A 43 10.02 -19.22 21.78
C SER A 43 10.01 -18.30 23.00
N ALA A 44 9.34 -17.14 22.92
CA ALA A 44 9.20 -16.24 24.06
C ALA A 44 8.42 -16.89 25.22
N LEU A 45 7.35 -17.63 24.92
CA LEU A 45 6.61 -18.39 25.94
C LEU A 45 7.46 -19.49 26.58
N LEU A 46 8.28 -20.20 25.81
CA LEU A 46 9.20 -21.23 26.33
C LEU A 46 10.25 -20.68 27.30
N LEU A 47 10.63 -19.40 27.14
CA LEU A 47 11.61 -18.73 27.98
C LEU A 47 10.99 -18.07 29.23
N ALA A 48 9.68 -17.80 29.20
CA ALA A 48 8.94 -17.34 30.36
C ALA A 48 8.73 -18.54 31.31
N ASN A 49 9.40 -18.54 32.46
CA ASN A 49 9.43 -19.65 33.43
C ASN A 49 8.09 -19.89 34.19
N ASP A 50 6.92 -19.80 33.54
CA ASP A 50 5.62 -19.81 34.24
C ASP A 50 4.65 -20.92 33.78
N THR A 51 4.62 -22.02 34.56
CA THR A 51 3.52 -23.00 34.75
C THR A 51 2.80 -23.65 33.54
N THR A 52 1.98 -24.66 33.85
CA THR A 52 1.28 -25.57 32.91
C THR A 52 0.30 -24.91 31.93
N ALA A 53 -0.11 -23.66 32.17
CA ALA A 53 -0.97 -22.90 31.24
C ALA A 53 -0.24 -22.54 29.94
N ASP A 54 1.10 -22.55 29.95
CA ASP A 54 1.90 -22.32 28.75
C ASP A 54 2.04 -23.59 27.90
N GLU A 55 1.90 -24.80 28.45
CA GLU A 55 2.09 -26.04 27.67
C GLU A 55 1.04 -26.21 26.56
N SER A 56 -0.25 -25.98 26.86
CA SER A 56 -1.31 -26.07 25.84
C SER A 56 -1.16 -25.00 24.78
N LYS A 57 -0.84 -23.77 25.18
CA LYS A 57 -0.60 -22.64 24.27
C LYS A 57 0.63 -22.86 23.39
N ILE A 58 1.73 -23.38 23.94
CA ILE A 58 2.94 -23.74 23.18
C ILE A 58 2.62 -24.87 22.20
N SER A 59 1.86 -25.89 22.62
CA SER A 59 1.44 -27.00 21.76
C SER A 59 0.57 -26.51 20.58
N GLU A 60 -0.42 -25.66 20.85
CA GLU A 60 -1.23 -25.01 19.80
C GLU A 60 -0.35 -24.18 18.85
N GLY A 61 0.60 -23.40 19.36
CA GLY A 61 1.52 -22.60 18.55
C GLY A 61 2.40 -23.46 17.64
N LYS A 62 2.94 -24.59 18.14
CA LYS A 62 3.68 -25.57 17.33
C LYS A 62 2.79 -26.21 16.26
N SER A 63 1.53 -26.48 16.57
CA SER A 63 0.54 -26.99 15.60
C SER A 63 0.28 -25.98 14.48
N ILE A 64 0.13 -24.68 14.82
CA ILE A 64 -0.02 -23.61 13.83
C ILE A 64 1.20 -23.54 12.90
N ILE A 65 2.42 -23.59 13.45
CA ILE A 65 3.66 -23.60 12.66
C ILE A 65 3.67 -24.77 11.67
N SER A 66 3.27 -25.97 12.11
CA SER A 66 3.16 -27.15 11.25
C SER A 66 2.13 -26.98 10.13
N GLN A 67 0.96 -26.41 10.44
CA GLN A 67 -0.10 -26.13 9.46
C GLN A 67 0.36 -25.10 8.42
N LEU A 68 1.02 -24.02 8.84
CA LEU A 68 1.60 -23.02 7.93
C LEU A 68 2.70 -23.62 7.04
N ALA A 69 3.58 -24.45 7.61
CA ALA A 69 4.61 -25.15 6.83
C ALA A 69 4.01 -26.10 5.79
N SER A 70 2.91 -26.79 6.16
CA SER A 70 2.16 -27.66 5.24
C SER A 70 1.51 -26.86 4.10
N LEU A 71 0.86 -25.75 4.42
CA LEU A 71 0.31 -24.81 3.43
C LEU A 71 1.39 -24.28 2.47
N LYS A 72 2.57 -23.91 2.99
CA LYS A 72 3.71 -23.47 2.17
C LYS A 72 4.17 -24.59 1.23
N TYR A 73 4.30 -25.82 1.74
CA TYR A 73 4.66 -26.98 0.92
C TYR A 73 3.64 -27.22 -0.19
N GLU A 74 2.35 -27.20 0.13
CA GLU A 74 1.28 -27.39 -0.84
C GLU A 74 1.34 -26.37 -1.98
N LEU A 75 1.52 -25.10 -1.62
CA LEU A 75 1.59 -23.99 -2.55
C LEU A 75 2.82 -24.12 -3.47
N GLN A 76 4.02 -24.33 -2.90
CA GLN A 76 5.25 -24.49 -3.69
C GLN A 76 5.23 -25.70 -4.65
N HIS A 77 4.49 -26.76 -4.30
CA HIS A 77 4.41 -27.99 -5.11
C HIS A 77 3.15 -28.06 -5.97
N ASN A 78 2.46 -26.93 -6.17
CA ASN A 78 1.24 -26.85 -6.98
C ASN A 78 0.20 -27.92 -6.59
N ARG A 79 0.01 -28.13 -5.29
CA ARG A 79 -0.99 -29.07 -4.79
C ARG A 79 -2.40 -28.54 -5.01
N GLN A 80 -3.35 -29.44 -4.83
CA GLN A 80 -4.78 -29.15 -4.93
C GLN A 80 -5.21 -28.20 -3.80
N LEU A 81 -6.15 -27.29 -4.08
CA LEU A 81 -6.84 -26.52 -3.05
C LEU A 81 -7.87 -27.39 -2.32
N GLU A 82 -7.85 -27.36 -1.00
CA GLU A 82 -8.77 -28.14 -0.17
C GLU A 82 -9.95 -27.29 0.33
N PRO A 83 -11.11 -27.88 0.64
CA PRO A 83 -12.15 -27.16 1.37
C PRO A 83 -11.61 -26.61 2.68
N LEU A 84 -11.94 -25.36 2.99
CA LEU A 84 -11.64 -24.74 4.28
C LEU A 84 -12.38 -25.49 5.39
N VAL A 85 -11.70 -25.69 6.51
CA VAL A 85 -12.29 -26.21 7.75
C VAL A 85 -13.30 -25.21 8.29
N ASP A 86 -14.45 -25.71 8.75
CA ASP A 86 -15.49 -24.89 9.37
C ASP A 86 -15.00 -24.36 10.73
N ASP A 87 -14.86 -23.05 10.83
CA ASP A 87 -14.51 -22.34 12.06
C ASP A 87 -15.70 -21.59 12.68
N GLY A 88 -16.92 -21.88 12.19
CA GLY A 88 -18.17 -21.29 12.66
C GLY A 88 -18.57 -19.99 11.95
N GLU A 89 -17.73 -19.46 11.06
CA GLU A 89 -18.03 -18.25 10.30
C GLU A 89 -18.77 -18.57 8.99
N ALA A 90 -19.76 -17.74 8.64
CA ALA A 90 -20.63 -17.99 7.49
C ALA A 90 -19.88 -17.93 6.14
N ASP A 91 -18.76 -17.21 6.07
CA ASP A 91 -17.96 -17.03 4.86
C ASP A 91 -17.23 -18.31 4.43
N VAL A 92 -16.97 -19.27 5.34
CA VAL A 92 -16.37 -20.58 4.99
C VAL A 92 -17.20 -21.30 3.92
N ARG A 93 -18.53 -21.28 4.08
CA ARG A 93 -19.45 -21.88 3.11
C ARG A 93 -19.31 -21.24 1.73
N LEU A 94 -19.20 -19.91 1.69
CA LEU A 94 -19.00 -19.17 0.44
C LEU A 94 -17.71 -19.59 -0.27
N TYR A 95 -16.58 -19.65 0.43
CA TYR A 95 -15.30 -20.10 -0.13
C TYR A 95 -15.38 -21.53 -0.67
N ASN A 96 -15.99 -22.45 0.10
CA ASN A 96 -16.10 -23.86 -0.25
C ASN A 96 -17.06 -24.11 -1.42
N GLU A 97 -18.15 -23.35 -1.52
CA GLU A 97 -19.04 -23.37 -2.68
C GLU A 97 -18.35 -22.85 -3.94
N GLU A 98 -17.59 -21.77 -3.84
CA GLU A 98 -16.81 -21.26 -4.97
C GLU A 98 -15.71 -22.22 -5.41
N LEU A 99 -15.02 -22.88 -4.48
CA LEU A 99 -14.04 -23.92 -4.83
C LEU A 99 -14.68 -25.03 -5.67
N LYS A 100 -15.88 -25.49 -5.27
CA LYS A 100 -16.63 -26.51 -6.01
C LYS A 100 -17.00 -26.04 -7.41
N LEU A 101 -17.51 -24.80 -7.53
CA LEU A 101 -17.88 -24.22 -8.82
C LEU A 101 -16.67 -24.06 -9.76
N ARG A 102 -15.45 -23.93 -9.21
CA ARG A 102 -14.19 -23.85 -9.95
C ARG A 102 -13.62 -25.20 -10.37
N GLY A 103 -14.30 -26.30 -10.06
CA GLY A 103 -13.87 -27.66 -10.40
C GLY A 103 -13.43 -28.49 -9.19
N GLY A 104 -13.56 -27.96 -7.97
CA GLY A 104 -13.34 -28.68 -6.72
C GLY A 104 -11.94 -29.29 -6.66
N GLU A 105 -11.88 -30.62 -6.66
CA GLU A 105 -10.63 -31.38 -6.51
C GLU A 105 -9.63 -31.20 -7.65
N LYS A 106 -10.04 -30.57 -8.75
CA LYS A 106 -9.15 -30.31 -9.90
C LYS A 106 -8.37 -28.99 -9.75
N VAL A 107 -8.79 -28.11 -8.86
CA VAL A 107 -8.21 -26.76 -8.70
C VAL A 107 -6.88 -26.84 -7.97
N LYS A 108 -5.84 -26.19 -8.49
CA LYS A 108 -4.48 -26.19 -7.92
C LYS A 108 -3.94 -24.78 -7.74
N TRP A 109 -2.97 -24.61 -6.85
CA TRP A 109 -2.40 -23.30 -6.51
C TRP A 109 -1.88 -22.49 -7.70
N HIS A 110 -1.29 -23.15 -8.69
CA HIS A 110 -0.75 -22.52 -9.89
C HIS A 110 -1.68 -22.62 -11.11
N ASP A 111 -2.95 -22.97 -10.91
CA ASP A 111 -3.96 -23.02 -11.97
C ASP A 111 -5.35 -22.66 -11.40
N VAL A 112 -5.49 -21.38 -11.06
CA VAL A 112 -6.70 -20.80 -10.45
C VAL A 112 -6.69 -19.28 -10.63
N GLU A 113 -7.88 -18.67 -10.56
CA GLU A 113 -8.02 -17.21 -10.56
C GLU A 113 -7.27 -16.56 -9.39
N TRP A 114 -6.51 -15.51 -9.70
CA TRP A 114 -5.61 -14.86 -8.77
C TRP A 114 -6.34 -14.30 -7.54
N LEU A 115 -7.35 -13.44 -7.72
CA LEU A 115 -8.14 -12.89 -6.62
C LEU A 115 -8.66 -13.97 -5.67
N TYR A 116 -9.26 -15.03 -6.22
CA TYR A 116 -9.82 -16.11 -5.42
C TYR A 116 -8.73 -16.83 -4.61
N ALA A 117 -7.64 -17.22 -5.27
CA ALA A 117 -6.55 -17.96 -4.65
C ALA A 117 -5.85 -17.17 -3.54
N GLU A 118 -5.63 -15.88 -3.78
CA GLU A 118 -5.01 -14.98 -2.81
C GLU A 118 -5.93 -14.74 -1.61
N CYS A 119 -7.22 -14.49 -1.84
CA CYS A 119 -8.22 -14.40 -0.78
C CYS A 119 -8.32 -15.71 0.02
N TYR A 120 -8.32 -16.86 -0.66
CA TYR A 120 -8.36 -18.18 -0.04
C TYR A 120 -7.11 -18.45 0.81
N LEU A 121 -5.92 -18.04 0.35
CA LEU A 121 -4.68 -18.15 1.11
C LEU A 121 -4.80 -17.50 2.48
N TYR A 122 -5.20 -16.22 2.52
CA TYR A 122 -5.36 -15.50 3.80
C TYR A 122 -6.50 -16.05 4.64
N ARG A 123 -7.60 -16.49 4.01
CA ARG A 123 -8.69 -17.12 4.75
C ARG A 123 -8.27 -18.44 5.40
N ARG A 124 -7.46 -19.27 4.72
CA ARG A 124 -6.90 -20.53 5.26
C ARG A 124 -5.90 -20.27 6.38
N ILE A 125 -5.04 -19.26 6.23
CA ILE A 125 -4.16 -18.81 7.32
C ILE A 125 -5.00 -18.39 8.52
N ALA A 126 -6.02 -17.57 8.33
CA ALA A 126 -6.90 -17.12 9.41
C ALA A 126 -7.63 -18.29 10.10
N THR A 127 -8.04 -19.33 9.36
CA THR A 127 -8.64 -20.55 9.91
C THR A 127 -7.70 -21.25 10.91
N PHE A 128 -6.39 -21.33 10.62
CA PHE A 128 -5.43 -21.96 11.53
C PHE A 128 -5.37 -21.31 12.91
N PHE A 129 -5.74 -20.03 13.01
CA PHE A 129 -5.84 -19.32 14.29
C PHE A 129 -7.26 -19.39 14.87
N SER A 130 -8.30 -19.19 14.05
CA SER A 130 -9.69 -19.07 14.51
C SER A 130 -10.22 -20.34 15.18
N THR A 131 -9.69 -21.52 14.81
CA THR A 131 -10.04 -22.83 15.37
C THR A 131 -9.28 -23.18 16.66
N THR A 132 -8.38 -22.32 17.13
CA THR A 132 -7.59 -22.54 18.36
C THR A 132 -8.23 -21.88 19.58
N THR A 133 -7.77 -22.25 20.77
CA THR A 133 -8.24 -21.65 22.02
C THR A 133 -7.41 -20.43 22.41
N HIS A 134 -6.08 -20.56 22.37
CA HIS A 134 -5.16 -19.55 22.91
C HIS A 134 -4.64 -18.56 21.87
N TRP A 135 -4.72 -18.91 20.58
CA TRP A 135 -4.17 -18.11 19.48
C TRP A 135 -5.25 -17.46 18.59
N LYS A 136 -6.53 -17.59 18.96
CA LYS A 136 -7.66 -17.07 18.18
C LYS A 136 -7.58 -15.58 17.83
N ALA A 137 -7.07 -14.76 18.75
CA ALA A 137 -6.89 -13.32 18.56
C ALA A 137 -5.49 -12.93 18.03
N TYR A 138 -4.61 -13.92 17.83
CA TYR A 138 -3.25 -13.68 17.36
C TYR A 138 -3.27 -13.27 15.89
N GLY A 139 -2.55 -12.19 15.56
CA GLY A 139 -2.37 -11.78 14.16
C GLY A 139 -0.90 -11.90 13.78
N PRO A 140 -0.54 -12.82 12.86
CA PRO A 140 0.87 -13.13 12.54
C PRO A 140 1.61 -12.01 11.80
N PHE A 141 0.93 -10.91 11.49
CA PHE A 141 1.51 -9.75 10.80
C PHE A 141 1.63 -8.51 11.71
N GLY A 142 1.19 -8.58 12.97
CA GLY A 142 1.12 -7.42 13.87
C GLY A 142 2.49 -6.78 14.14
N ARG A 143 3.53 -7.59 14.39
CA ARG A 143 4.89 -7.07 14.61
C ARG A 143 5.43 -6.32 13.40
N GLN A 144 5.23 -6.86 12.20
CA GLN A 144 5.67 -6.23 10.97
C GLN A 144 4.98 -4.87 10.78
N LYS A 145 3.65 -4.81 10.95
CA LYS A 145 2.88 -3.56 10.84
C LYS A 145 3.41 -2.48 11.78
N LEU A 146 3.63 -2.83 13.05
CA LEU A 146 4.15 -1.88 14.04
C LEU A 146 5.58 -1.45 13.76
N SER A 147 6.44 -2.37 13.33
CA SER A 147 7.82 -2.07 12.96
C SER A 147 7.88 -1.09 11.77
N THR A 148 7.06 -1.30 10.74
CA THR A 148 6.95 -0.39 9.59
C THR A 148 6.37 0.98 9.97
N PHE A 149 5.42 1.03 10.91
CA PHE A 149 4.95 2.31 11.44
C PHE A 149 6.05 3.05 12.20
N LYS A 150 6.79 2.34 13.06
CA LYS A 150 7.90 2.89 13.83
C LYS A 150 9.00 3.44 12.94
N SER A 151 9.31 2.79 11.81
CA SER A 151 10.29 3.31 10.83
C SER A 151 9.82 4.57 10.09
N SER A 152 8.53 4.92 10.17
CA SER A 152 7.96 6.13 9.55
C SER A 152 7.99 7.34 10.49
N ARG A 153 8.77 7.29 11.56
CA ARG A 153 8.85 8.30 12.63
C ARG A 153 8.97 9.74 12.11
N SER A 154 9.90 10.01 11.20
CA SER A 154 10.15 11.37 10.69
C SER A 154 8.91 11.95 10.02
N ALA A 155 8.26 11.16 9.15
CA ALA A 155 7.05 11.55 8.45
C ALA A 155 5.87 11.76 9.42
N VAL A 156 5.75 10.90 10.45
CA VAL A 156 4.71 11.05 11.49
C VAL A 156 4.88 12.35 12.26
N VAL A 157 6.11 12.66 12.70
CA VAL A 157 6.42 13.89 13.44
C VAL A 157 6.10 15.13 12.61
N GLU A 158 6.50 15.13 11.35
CA GLU A 158 6.30 16.26 10.45
C GLU A 158 4.81 16.50 10.16
N LEU A 159 4.06 15.44 9.85
CA LEU A 159 2.62 15.52 9.65
C LEU A 159 1.85 15.88 10.93
N ALA A 160 2.34 15.48 12.10
CA ALA A 160 1.71 15.84 13.38
C ALA A 160 1.75 17.34 13.63
N ALA A 161 2.91 17.97 13.45
CA ALA A 161 3.07 19.40 13.56
C ALA A 161 2.15 20.14 12.58
N ARG A 162 2.14 19.69 11.32
CA ARG A 162 1.36 20.30 10.26
C ARG A 162 -0.15 20.17 10.46
N TYR A 163 -0.60 18.98 10.82
CA TYR A 163 -2.00 18.73 11.12
C TYR A 163 -2.49 19.64 12.24
N ARG A 164 -1.70 19.79 13.32
CA ARG A 164 -2.04 20.69 14.42
C ARG A 164 -2.28 22.12 13.94
N GLU A 165 -1.40 22.67 13.09
CA GLU A 165 -1.57 24.01 12.52
C GLU A 165 -2.88 24.14 11.73
N ILE A 166 -3.19 23.15 10.89
CA ILE A 166 -4.42 23.14 10.08
C ILE A 166 -5.67 23.09 10.96
N ILE A 167 -5.68 22.20 11.97
CA ILE A 167 -6.84 22.05 12.85
C ILE A 167 -7.06 23.32 13.68
N VAL A 168 -6.00 23.91 14.23
CA VAL A 168 -6.09 25.17 15.01
C VAL A 168 -6.64 26.30 14.14
N ALA A 169 -6.16 26.43 12.90
CA ALA A 169 -6.67 27.42 11.95
C ALA A 169 -8.14 27.16 11.58
N ALA A 170 -8.53 25.91 11.34
CA ALA A 170 -9.90 25.53 11.02
C ALA A 170 -10.87 25.81 12.19
N THR A 171 -10.45 25.54 13.43
CA THR A 171 -11.28 25.83 14.63
C THR A 171 -11.47 27.32 14.85
N HIS A 172 -10.40 28.13 14.73
CA HIS A 172 -10.49 29.58 14.89
C HIS A 172 -11.46 30.22 13.88
N ASN A 173 -11.37 29.82 12.60
CA ASN A 173 -12.27 30.33 11.56
C ASN A 173 -13.75 30.00 11.83
N ARG A 174 -14.04 28.90 12.53
CA ARG A 174 -15.41 28.48 12.86
C ARG A 174 -15.98 29.22 14.07
N GLU A 175 -15.14 29.55 15.04
CA GLU A 175 -15.53 30.29 16.26
C GLU A 175 -15.73 31.78 16.01
N GLU A 176 -14.92 32.39 15.12
CA GLU A 176 -15.01 33.82 14.81
C GLU A 176 -16.22 34.21 13.95
N GLY A 177 -17.02 33.23 13.48
CA GLY A 177 -18.29 33.49 12.80
C GLY A 177 -18.15 34.50 11.65
N LYS A 178 -17.16 34.32 10.77
CA LYS A 178 -16.88 35.23 9.66
C LYS A 178 -18.17 35.58 8.92
N GLU A 179 -18.53 36.86 8.95
CA GLU A 179 -19.62 37.44 8.18
C GLU A 179 -19.41 37.14 6.69
N ASP A 180 -20.51 36.83 5.97
CA ASP A 180 -20.53 36.54 4.53
C ASP A 180 -19.70 37.62 3.78
N GLY A 181 -18.46 37.28 3.42
CA GLY A 181 -17.63 38.08 2.54
C GLY A 181 -18.30 38.21 1.15
N GLY A 182 -17.87 39.19 0.35
CA GLY A 182 -18.34 39.30 -1.03
C GLY A 182 -18.08 38.02 -1.83
N ASP A 183 -18.75 37.85 -2.98
CA ASP A 183 -18.62 36.63 -3.81
C ASP A 183 -17.15 36.28 -4.14
N ASP A 184 -16.30 37.29 -4.36
CA ASP A 184 -14.86 37.15 -4.62
C ASP A 184 -14.07 36.54 -3.44
N ASP A 185 -14.50 36.78 -2.19
CA ASP A 185 -13.82 36.24 -1.01
C ASP A 185 -14.24 34.79 -0.74
N MET A 186 -15.49 34.44 -1.03
CA MET A 186 -15.96 33.05 -0.99
C MET A 186 -15.25 32.16 -2.01
N GLU A 187 -15.01 32.67 -3.22
CA GLU A 187 -14.33 31.89 -4.27
C GLU A 187 -12.85 31.66 -3.94
N LYS A 188 -12.17 32.66 -3.37
CA LYS A 188 -10.80 32.50 -2.86
C LYS A 188 -10.72 31.50 -1.70
N GLU A 189 -11.70 31.50 -0.80
CA GLU A 189 -11.76 30.53 0.29
C GLU A 189 -11.98 29.11 -0.23
N LYS A 190 -12.91 28.93 -1.18
CA LYS A 190 -13.13 27.65 -1.86
C LYS A 190 -11.84 27.12 -2.48
N GLU A 191 -11.10 27.97 -3.19
CA GLU A 191 -9.86 27.57 -3.85
C GLU A 191 -8.77 27.17 -2.84
N LYS A 192 -8.65 27.90 -1.71
CA LYS A 192 -7.73 27.52 -0.62
C LYS A 192 -8.08 26.17 -0.02
N GLU A 193 -9.37 25.93 0.24
CA GLU A 193 -9.84 24.67 0.80
C GLU A 193 -9.66 23.51 -0.20
N LYS A 194 -9.84 23.78 -1.50
CA LYS A 194 -9.59 22.81 -2.58
C LYS A 194 -8.12 22.39 -2.65
N VAL A 195 -7.21 23.35 -2.59
CA VAL A 195 -5.75 23.09 -2.59
C VAL A 195 -5.37 22.21 -1.41
N LEU A 196 -5.88 22.53 -0.21
CA LEU A 196 -5.61 21.77 1.01
C LEU A 196 -6.24 20.38 0.98
N PHE A 197 -7.47 20.24 0.49
CA PHE A 197 -8.13 18.94 0.29
C PHE A 197 -7.30 18.06 -0.64
N THR A 198 -6.86 18.62 -1.77
CA THR A 198 -6.08 17.88 -2.77
C THR A 198 -4.78 17.37 -2.16
N GLU A 199 -4.11 18.18 -1.36
CA GLU A 199 -2.88 17.79 -0.69
C GLU A 199 -3.10 16.70 0.38
N MET A 200 -4.11 16.84 1.22
CA MET A 200 -4.47 15.81 2.20
C MET A 200 -4.83 14.49 1.53
N ALA A 201 -5.55 14.55 0.40
CA ALA A 201 -5.87 13.38 -0.40
C ALA A 201 -4.63 12.79 -1.06
N GLU A 202 -3.69 13.58 -1.59
CA GLU A 202 -2.45 13.06 -2.16
C GLU A 202 -1.55 12.39 -1.12
N ILE A 203 -1.44 12.95 0.09
CA ILE A 203 -0.71 12.30 1.21
C ILE A 203 -1.36 10.94 1.53
N CYS A 204 -2.69 10.89 1.60
CA CYS A 204 -3.45 9.66 1.80
C CYS A 204 -3.29 8.66 0.63
N LEU A 205 -3.18 9.13 -0.61
CA LEU A 205 -2.94 8.30 -1.81
C LEU A 205 -1.57 7.63 -1.76
N TRP A 206 -0.53 8.40 -1.50
CA TRP A 206 0.84 7.89 -1.52
C TRP A 206 1.18 7.05 -0.28
N GLY A 207 0.56 7.33 0.87
CA GLY A 207 0.77 6.56 2.10
C GLY A 207 2.26 6.43 2.42
N ASN A 208 2.75 5.19 2.52
CA ASN A 208 4.15 4.90 2.83
C ASN A 208 5.13 5.31 1.70
N ALA A 209 4.63 5.63 0.50
CA ALA A 209 5.43 6.14 -0.62
C ALA A 209 5.48 7.70 -0.66
N THR A 210 4.95 8.37 0.37
CA THR A 210 4.97 9.84 0.48
C THR A 210 6.41 10.34 0.61
N ASP A 211 6.78 11.33 -0.21
CA ASP A 211 8.05 12.06 -0.04
C ASP A 211 7.99 12.91 1.23
N LEU A 212 9.08 12.94 2.00
CA LEU A 212 9.23 13.96 3.04
C LEU A 212 9.20 15.38 2.42
N SER A 213 9.65 15.56 1.17
CA SER A 213 9.55 16.87 0.50
C SER A 213 8.12 17.35 0.20
N LEU A 214 7.11 16.46 0.26
CA LEU A 214 5.69 16.84 0.25
C LEU A 214 5.21 17.32 1.61
N LEU A 215 5.90 16.94 2.68
CA LEU A 215 5.57 17.29 4.05
C LEU A 215 6.21 18.61 4.48
N THR A 216 7.37 18.97 3.89
CA THR A 216 8.21 20.11 4.31
C THR A 216 7.71 21.48 3.90
N ASN A 217 6.65 21.51 3.10
CA ASN A 217 6.10 22.75 2.61
C ASN A 217 4.73 22.95 3.32
N LEU A 218 4.55 24.13 3.93
CA LEU A 218 3.31 24.92 3.91
C LEU A 218 2.49 24.96 5.20
N SER A 219 2.65 26.08 5.90
CA SER A 219 1.66 26.63 6.83
C SER A 219 0.39 27.07 6.09
N TYR A 220 -0.71 27.30 6.81
CA TYR A 220 -1.97 27.83 6.25
C TYR A 220 -1.77 29.17 5.49
N GLU A 221 -0.80 29.97 5.90
CA GLU A 221 -0.43 31.23 5.25
C GLU A 221 0.39 31.02 3.96
N ASP A 222 1.17 29.94 3.88
CA ASP A 222 1.98 29.61 2.71
C ASP A 222 1.19 28.90 1.59
N ILE A 223 -0.09 28.55 1.82
CA ILE A 223 -0.98 27.97 0.80
C ILE A 223 -1.07 28.84 -0.47
N GLN A 224 -0.86 30.16 -0.35
CA GLN A 224 -0.80 31.06 -1.52
C GLN A 224 0.51 30.93 -2.33
N LYS A 225 1.62 30.50 -1.71
CA LYS A 225 2.91 30.23 -2.39
C LYS A 225 2.93 28.81 -3.01
N LEU A 226 1.98 27.97 -2.61
CA LEU A 226 1.84 26.53 -2.90
C LEU A 226 1.52 26.20 -4.36
N GLN A 227 0.88 27.12 -5.09
CA GLN A 227 0.57 26.96 -6.51
C GLN A 227 1.83 26.75 -7.40
N GLY A 228 3.03 26.83 -6.81
CA GLY A 228 4.32 26.73 -7.48
C GLY A 228 5.27 25.58 -7.07
N SER A 229 5.00 24.73 -6.06
CA SER A 229 6.05 23.81 -5.59
C SER A 229 6.37 22.73 -6.66
N GLU A 230 7.64 22.66 -7.08
CA GLU A 230 8.11 21.68 -8.08
C GLU A 230 7.89 20.24 -7.61
N ALA A 231 7.97 19.99 -6.30
CA ALA A 231 7.74 18.68 -5.68
C ALA A 231 6.33 18.15 -5.99
N ARG A 232 5.28 18.97 -5.81
CA ARG A 232 3.89 18.58 -6.12
C ARG A 232 3.69 18.35 -7.61
N LYS A 233 4.12 19.31 -8.45
CA LYS A 233 4.02 19.21 -9.92
C LYS A 233 4.78 18.02 -10.50
N SER A 234 5.85 17.58 -9.85
CA SER A 234 6.62 16.42 -10.30
C SER A 234 5.87 15.09 -10.07
N ARG A 235 5.09 14.98 -9.00
CA ARG A 235 4.33 13.76 -8.64
C ARG A 235 2.91 13.74 -9.15
N GLU A 236 2.29 14.89 -9.40
CA GLU A 236 1.06 14.96 -10.21
C GLU A 236 1.25 14.26 -11.57
N LYS A 237 2.48 14.24 -12.12
CA LYS A 237 2.82 13.48 -13.34
C LYS A 237 2.71 11.96 -13.17
N SER A 238 2.84 11.47 -11.94
CA SER A 238 2.69 10.05 -11.60
C SER A 238 1.23 9.65 -11.31
N ILE A 239 0.32 10.63 -11.19
CA ILE A 239 -1.12 10.40 -11.04
C ILE A 239 -1.73 10.30 -12.45
N LEU A 240 -2.06 9.09 -12.87
CA LEU A 240 -2.54 8.81 -14.23
C LEU A 240 -3.99 9.29 -14.47
N VAL A 241 -4.83 9.22 -13.43
CA VAL A 241 -6.22 9.70 -13.43
C VAL A 241 -6.46 10.42 -12.12
N ASN A 242 -6.90 11.69 -12.20
CA ASN A 242 -7.13 12.52 -11.03
C ASN A 242 -8.56 13.07 -11.02
N ASP A 243 -9.40 12.48 -10.18
CA ASP A 243 -10.79 12.90 -9.97
C ASP A 243 -10.99 13.63 -8.62
N LEU A 244 -9.90 14.08 -7.97
CA LEU A 244 -9.96 14.78 -6.67
C LEU A 244 -10.80 16.06 -6.75
N ASP A 245 -10.74 16.78 -7.87
CA ASP A 245 -11.60 17.94 -8.13
C ASP A 245 -13.10 17.60 -8.00
N LYS A 246 -13.53 16.47 -8.58
CA LYS A 246 -14.93 16.03 -8.51
C LYS A 246 -15.30 15.63 -7.08
N ALA A 247 -14.39 14.97 -6.37
CA ALA A 247 -14.60 14.60 -4.97
C ALA A 247 -14.75 15.83 -4.07
N PHE A 248 -13.89 16.84 -4.26
CA PHE A 248 -13.98 18.10 -3.54
C PHE A 248 -15.32 18.80 -3.79
N GLU A 249 -15.75 18.94 -5.05
CA GLU A 249 -17.02 19.58 -5.38
C GLU A 249 -18.24 18.91 -4.72
N VAL A 250 -18.22 17.57 -4.60
CA VAL A 250 -19.28 16.80 -3.91
C VAL A 250 -19.36 17.16 -2.43
N LEU A 251 -18.22 17.31 -1.76
CA LEU A 251 -18.16 17.65 -0.34
C LEU A 251 -18.45 19.14 -0.11
N TYR A 252 -17.84 20.02 -0.90
CA TYR A 252 -17.94 21.47 -0.75
C TYR A 252 -19.34 22.01 -1.04
N THR A 253 -20.02 21.51 -2.09
CA THR A 253 -21.39 21.95 -2.43
C THR A 253 -22.37 21.71 -1.28
N ARG A 254 -22.16 20.64 -0.50
CA ARG A 254 -22.99 20.30 0.66
C ARG A 254 -22.72 21.22 1.84
N LYS A 255 -21.45 21.50 2.12
CA LYS A 255 -21.00 22.45 3.15
C LYS A 255 -21.71 23.81 3.02
N LYS A 256 -21.96 24.30 1.80
CA LYS A 256 -22.55 25.63 1.52
C LYS A 256 -24.07 25.74 1.68
N THR A 257 -24.84 24.64 1.75
CA THR A 257 -26.31 24.77 1.76
C THR A 257 -26.86 25.28 3.09
N LYS A 258 -27.53 26.46 3.08
CA LYS A 258 -28.05 27.17 4.28
C LYS A 258 -28.93 26.31 5.21
N LYS A 259 -29.79 25.44 4.66
CA LYS A 259 -30.59 24.47 5.44
C LYS A 259 -29.76 23.41 6.18
N GLN A 260 -28.53 23.14 5.73
CA GLN A 260 -27.62 22.16 6.35
C GLN A 260 -26.62 22.83 7.30
N GLN A 261 -26.23 24.08 7.05
CA GLN A 261 -25.52 24.92 8.02
C GLN A 261 -26.34 25.08 9.32
N GLU A 262 -27.67 25.24 9.22
CA GLU A 262 -28.59 25.26 10.38
C GLU A 262 -28.70 23.93 11.13
N SER A 263 -28.29 22.80 10.51
CA SER A 263 -28.30 21.46 11.12
C SER A 263 -26.92 20.93 11.51
N GLY A 264 -25.83 21.62 11.14
CA GLY A 264 -24.45 21.25 11.44
C GLY A 264 -23.89 20.00 10.72
N LYS A 265 -24.51 19.51 9.64
CA LYS A 265 -24.18 18.17 9.07
C LYS A 265 -23.44 18.24 7.71
N GLY A 266 -22.11 18.18 7.72
CA GLY A 266 -21.22 17.98 6.55
C GLY A 266 -21.36 16.65 5.79
N GLY A 267 -22.35 15.81 6.10
CA GLY A 267 -22.54 14.51 5.44
C GLY A 267 -21.52 13.45 5.87
N ARG A 268 -21.82 12.20 5.55
CA ARG A 268 -20.97 11.04 5.88
C ARG A 268 -19.96 10.77 4.76
N VAL A 269 -18.71 10.49 5.12
CA VAL A 269 -17.67 9.96 4.23
C VAL A 269 -17.28 8.56 4.72
N ASP A 270 -17.09 7.62 3.82
CA ASP A 270 -16.66 6.26 4.14
C ASP A 270 -15.28 6.00 3.55
N ILE A 271 -14.39 5.38 4.32
CA ILE A 271 -13.05 4.98 3.86
C ILE A 271 -12.93 3.46 4.01
N VAL A 272 -12.88 2.75 2.87
CA VAL A 272 -12.56 1.33 2.82
C VAL A 272 -11.06 1.19 2.86
N LEU A 273 -10.56 0.82 4.05
CA LEU A 273 -9.14 0.86 4.39
C LEU A 273 -8.33 -0.21 3.65
N ASP A 274 -7.07 0.10 3.42
CA ASP A 274 -6.04 -0.84 2.95
C ASP A 274 -5.08 -1.15 4.10
N ASN A 275 -3.85 -0.61 4.10
CA ASN A 275 -2.79 -0.99 5.02
C ASN A 275 -2.82 -0.27 6.38
N ALA A 276 -2.36 -0.98 7.40
CA ALA A 276 -2.02 -0.43 8.71
C ALA A 276 -0.70 0.37 8.68
N GLY A 277 -0.31 0.88 9.84
CA GLY A 277 0.91 1.67 9.99
C GLY A 277 0.75 3.07 9.42
N PHE A 278 1.73 3.54 8.64
CA PHE A 278 1.74 4.93 8.21
C PHE A 278 0.62 5.26 7.20
N GLU A 279 0.15 4.29 6.40
CA GLU A 279 -1.03 4.49 5.56
C GLU A 279 -2.30 4.74 6.38
N LEU A 280 -2.59 3.90 7.38
CA LEU A 280 -3.70 4.15 8.31
C LEU A 280 -3.54 5.51 9.03
N PHE A 281 -2.33 5.88 9.42
CA PHE A 281 -2.07 7.18 10.02
C PHE A 281 -2.49 8.34 9.10
N VAL A 282 -2.10 8.31 7.82
CA VAL A 282 -2.51 9.37 6.87
C VAL A 282 -4.00 9.32 6.51
N ASP A 283 -4.63 8.14 6.57
CA ASP A 283 -6.09 8.02 6.45
C ASP A 283 -6.80 8.74 7.61
N LEU A 284 -6.25 8.68 8.83
CA LEU A 284 -6.77 9.42 9.99
C LEU A 284 -6.48 10.92 9.93
N VAL A 285 -5.35 11.32 9.36
CA VAL A 285 -5.05 12.73 9.04
C VAL A 285 -6.12 13.29 8.09
N LEU A 286 -6.43 12.58 7.00
CA LEU A 286 -7.49 12.98 6.07
C LEU A 286 -8.86 13.00 6.77
N ALA A 287 -9.23 11.95 7.51
CA ALA A 287 -10.51 11.86 8.20
C ALA A 287 -10.71 13.02 9.19
N GLY A 288 -9.70 13.30 10.01
CA GLY A 288 -9.73 14.38 10.98
C GLY A 288 -9.75 15.77 10.33
N TYR A 289 -9.05 15.95 9.20
CA TYR A 289 -9.14 17.16 8.39
C TYR A 289 -10.56 17.40 7.84
N LEU A 290 -11.18 16.37 7.26
CA LEU A 290 -12.53 16.46 6.70
C LEU A 290 -13.56 16.85 7.77
N LEU A 291 -13.42 16.29 8.98
CA LEU A 291 -14.29 16.59 10.12
C LEU A 291 -14.08 18.00 10.67
N ALA A 292 -12.83 18.43 10.80
CA ALA A 292 -12.50 19.74 11.36
C ALA A 292 -12.89 20.91 10.44
N THR A 293 -12.74 20.74 9.13
CA THR A 293 -13.13 21.74 8.12
C THR A 293 -14.62 21.75 7.82
N GLY A 294 -15.37 20.76 8.31
CA GLY A 294 -16.80 20.60 8.03
C GLY A 294 -17.12 20.09 6.63
N LEU A 295 -16.12 19.61 5.88
CA LEU A 295 -16.32 18.87 4.63
C LEU A 295 -17.03 17.52 4.85
N ALA A 296 -16.92 16.98 6.07
CA ALA A 296 -17.70 15.85 6.58
C ALA A 296 -18.23 16.15 7.99
N SER A 297 -19.36 15.55 8.37
CA SER A 297 -19.82 15.50 9.77
C SER A 297 -19.55 14.16 10.44
N GLU A 298 -19.37 13.10 9.64
CA GLU A 298 -19.11 11.74 10.08
C GLU A 298 -18.13 11.10 9.08
N VAL A 299 -17.13 10.40 9.58
CA VAL A 299 -16.23 9.55 8.81
C VAL A 299 -16.30 8.12 9.36
N VAL A 300 -16.65 7.16 8.50
CA VAL A 300 -16.71 5.75 8.84
C VAL A 300 -15.57 4.99 8.15
N LEU A 301 -14.70 4.40 8.95
CA LEU A 301 -13.58 3.57 8.52
C LEU A 301 -14.02 2.11 8.46
N HIS A 302 -13.73 1.43 7.35
CA HIS A 302 -14.06 0.02 7.14
C HIS A 302 -12.80 -0.84 7.13
N PRO A 303 -12.35 -1.34 8.30
CA PRO A 303 -11.25 -2.30 8.38
C PRO A 303 -11.68 -3.71 7.98
N LYS A 304 -10.70 -4.58 7.76
CA LYS A 304 -10.91 -6.02 7.55
C LYS A 304 -11.25 -6.71 8.87
N SER A 305 -11.78 -7.94 8.80
CA SER A 305 -12.25 -8.70 9.99
C SER A 305 -11.33 -9.86 10.40
N ILE A 306 -10.31 -10.18 9.61
CA ILE A 306 -9.27 -11.20 9.87
C ILE A 306 -7.92 -10.68 9.38
N PRO A 307 -6.78 -11.24 9.86
CA PRO A 307 -5.48 -10.99 9.24
C PRO A 307 -5.56 -11.21 7.73
N TRP A 308 -5.30 -10.15 6.97
CA TRP A 308 -5.63 -10.07 5.56
C TRP A 308 -4.49 -9.35 4.84
N PHE A 309 -4.05 -9.89 3.69
CA PHE A 309 -3.09 -9.24 2.79
C PHE A 309 -1.85 -8.63 3.48
N VAL A 310 -1.34 -9.34 4.50
CA VAL A 310 -0.24 -8.93 5.39
C VAL A 310 -0.59 -7.69 6.22
N SER A 311 -0.65 -6.53 5.58
CA SER A 311 -0.71 -5.22 6.22
C SER A 311 -2.11 -4.68 6.44
N ASP A 312 -3.16 -5.26 5.85
CA ASP A 312 -4.50 -4.66 5.88
C ASP A 312 -5.02 -4.37 7.30
N VAL A 313 -5.64 -3.20 7.49
CA VAL A 313 -6.12 -2.73 8.79
C VAL A 313 -7.14 -3.67 9.39
N LEU A 314 -6.88 -4.08 10.63
CA LEU A 314 -7.82 -4.68 11.57
C LEU A 314 -8.24 -3.66 12.63
N PRO A 315 -9.37 -3.86 13.33
CA PRO A 315 -9.74 -3.02 14.48
C PRO A 315 -8.65 -2.89 15.54
N LYS A 316 -7.88 -3.96 15.76
CA LYS A 316 -6.74 -3.93 16.69
C LYS A 316 -5.59 -3.04 16.22
N ASP A 317 -5.35 -2.94 14.91
CA ASP A 317 -4.24 -2.14 14.37
C ASP A 317 -4.53 -0.64 14.55
N PHE A 318 -5.82 -0.25 14.45
CA PHE A 318 -6.25 1.09 14.85
C PHE A 318 -6.01 1.34 16.34
N ALA A 319 -6.40 0.42 17.22
CA ALA A 319 -6.16 0.57 18.65
C ALA A 319 -4.66 0.69 18.97
N GLU A 320 -3.81 -0.13 18.35
CA GLU A 320 -2.36 -0.08 18.52
C GLU A 320 -1.77 1.25 18.02
N LEU A 321 -2.25 1.80 16.89
CA LEU A 321 -1.86 3.13 16.40
C LEU A 321 -2.24 4.23 17.39
N ILE A 322 -3.49 4.22 17.90
CA ILE A 322 -3.95 5.17 18.91
C ILE A 322 -3.09 5.08 20.18
N SER A 323 -2.79 3.88 20.66
CA SER A 323 -1.90 3.67 21.82
C SER A 323 -0.48 4.16 21.56
N ALA A 324 0.06 3.96 20.35
CA ALA A 324 1.38 4.47 19.98
C ALA A 324 1.46 6.00 20.05
N MET A 325 0.39 6.72 19.72
CA MET A 325 0.34 8.19 19.80
C MET A 325 0.00 8.71 21.20
N GLN A 326 -0.65 7.90 22.04
CA GLN A 326 -0.91 8.26 23.43
C GLN A 326 0.39 8.40 24.23
N ASP A 327 1.33 7.48 24.00
CA ASP A 327 2.66 7.47 24.61
C ASP A 327 3.75 7.31 23.54
N PRO A 328 4.01 8.37 22.74
CA PRO A 328 4.91 8.29 21.60
C PRO A 328 6.36 8.06 22.01
N LYS A 329 6.77 8.56 23.18
CA LYS A 329 8.10 8.26 23.74
C LYS A 329 8.24 6.77 24.03
N ALA A 330 7.30 6.17 24.75
CA ALA A 330 7.36 4.73 25.00
C ALA A 330 7.28 3.89 23.72
N PHE A 331 6.62 4.37 22.67
CA PHE A 331 6.57 3.67 21.39
C PHE A 331 7.90 3.72 20.61
N TYR A 332 8.45 4.92 20.41
CA TYR A 332 9.66 5.11 19.60
C TYR A 332 10.95 4.76 20.35
N GLU A 333 11.00 4.98 21.67
CA GLU A 333 12.24 4.85 22.46
C GLU A 333 12.43 3.44 23.06
N LYS A 334 11.42 2.57 23.00
CA LYS A 334 11.62 1.15 23.31
C LYS A 334 12.62 0.55 22.33
N SER A 335 13.78 0.12 22.82
CA SER A 335 14.76 -0.60 22.02
C SER A 335 14.21 -1.99 21.70
N ASP A 336 13.84 -2.21 20.45
CA ASP A 336 13.73 -3.57 19.93
C ASP A 336 15.17 -4.03 19.70
N GLU A 337 15.70 -4.84 20.63
CA GLU A 337 17.07 -5.36 20.54
C GLU A 337 17.30 -6.08 19.20
N VAL A 338 18.16 -5.54 18.34
CA VAL A 338 19.50 -6.03 17.94
C VAL A 338 19.96 -5.12 16.80
N GLY A 339 20.98 -4.28 17.03
CA GLY A 339 21.64 -3.51 15.95
C GLY A 339 21.58 -1.99 16.04
N GLY A 340 21.86 -1.42 17.20
CA GLY A 340 22.66 -0.19 17.36
C GLY A 340 22.37 1.00 16.45
N ARG A 341 21.23 1.68 16.64
CA ARG A 341 21.19 3.16 16.66
C ARG A 341 20.24 3.58 17.78
N VAL A 342 20.77 4.31 18.76
CA VAL A 342 19.92 5.07 19.68
C VAL A 342 19.35 6.20 18.84
N GLU A 343 18.12 6.06 18.35
CA GLU A 343 17.45 7.20 17.75
C GLU A 343 17.35 8.31 18.79
N GLN A 344 17.55 9.56 18.37
CA GLN A 344 17.38 10.72 19.26
C GLN A 344 16.00 10.66 19.92
N SER A 345 15.89 10.97 21.20
CA SER A 345 14.60 11.07 21.88
C SER A 345 13.72 12.11 21.19
N LEU A 346 12.39 11.94 21.24
CA LEU A 346 11.47 12.96 20.75
C LEU A 346 11.65 14.24 21.58
N SER A 347 11.82 15.37 20.90
CA SER A 347 11.74 16.67 21.55
C SER A 347 10.35 16.90 22.14
N GLN A 348 10.25 17.81 23.11
CA GLN A 348 8.95 18.09 23.74
C GLN A 348 7.90 18.57 22.74
N LYS A 349 8.30 19.37 21.75
CA LYS A 349 7.39 19.86 20.71
C LYS A 349 6.83 18.71 19.87
N GLU A 350 7.68 17.80 19.42
CA GLU A 350 7.26 16.65 18.59
C GLU A 350 6.33 15.72 19.38
N GLU A 351 6.62 15.49 20.66
CA GLU A 351 5.74 14.75 21.56
C GLU A 351 4.38 15.44 21.71
N ASP A 352 4.37 16.76 21.94
CA ASP A 352 3.14 17.54 22.10
C ASP A 352 2.28 17.53 20.83
N ASP A 353 2.90 17.59 19.65
CA ASP A 353 2.21 17.56 18.35
C ASP A 353 1.58 16.18 18.09
N ILE A 354 2.26 15.08 18.41
CA ILE A 354 1.68 13.73 18.30
C ILE A 354 0.57 13.54 19.33
N LYS A 355 0.74 14.01 20.57
CA LYS A 355 -0.31 13.96 21.59
C LYS A 355 -1.52 14.81 21.23
N PHE A 356 -1.34 15.90 20.49
CA PHE A 356 -2.45 16.69 19.96
C PHE A 356 -3.32 15.85 19.00
N LEU A 357 -2.70 15.13 18.05
CA LEU A 357 -3.42 14.19 17.17
C LEU A 357 -4.23 13.17 17.98
N PHE A 358 -3.59 12.51 18.95
CA PHE A 358 -4.24 11.54 19.84
C PHE A 358 -5.47 12.14 20.52
N CYS A 359 -5.33 13.29 21.17
CA CYS A 359 -6.42 13.98 21.86
C CYS A 359 -7.56 14.35 20.89
N HIS A 360 -7.21 14.91 19.72
CA HIS A 360 -8.19 15.33 18.74
C HIS A 360 -8.97 14.14 18.16
N TRP A 361 -8.30 13.08 17.71
CA TRP A 361 -8.95 11.90 17.15
C TRP A 361 -9.75 11.12 18.20
N SER A 362 -9.26 11.04 19.43
CA SER A 362 -10.00 10.44 20.54
C SER A 362 -11.30 11.19 20.83
N LYS A 363 -11.28 12.53 20.74
CA LYS A 363 -12.48 13.35 20.85
C LYS A 363 -13.45 13.09 19.70
N LEU A 364 -12.99 13.12 18.44
CA LEU A 364 -13.83 12.84 17.27
C LEU A 364 -14.48 11.45 17.35
N HIS A 365 -13.75 10.44 17.85
CA HIS A 365 -14.29 9.11 18.06
C HIS A 365 -15.34 9.07 19.19
N THR A 366 -15.05 9.74 20.32
CA THR A 366 -15.99 9.83 21.46
C THR A 366 -17.27 10.58 21.11
N ASP A 367 -17.15 11.63 20.29
CA ASP A 367 -18.27 12.43 19.80
C ASP A 367 -19.08 11.72 18.69
N GLY A 368 -18.69 10.50 18.30
CA GLY A 368 -19.37 9.69 17.27
C GLY A 368 -19.14 10.18 15.84
N GLN A 369 -18.11 11.01 15.61
CA GLN A 369 -17.79 11.55 14.30
C GLN A 369 -16.78 10.70 13.53
N LEU A 370 -15.94 9.94 14.22
CA LEU A 370 -14.97 9.00 13.64
C LEU A 370 -15.31 7.58 14.11
N ILE A 371 -15.74 6.71 13.20
CA ILE A 371 -16.31 5.40 13.56
C ILE A 371 -15.57 4.27 12.83
N LEU A 372 -15.32 3.16 13.52
CA LEU A 372 -14.87 1.92 12.87
C LEU A 372 -16.03 0.95 12.65
N ARG A 373 -16.15 0.41 11.44
CA ARG A 373 -17.18 -0.55 11.06
C ARG A 373 -16.61 -1.73 10.27
N PRO A 374 -16.08 -2.78 10.93
CA PRO A 374 -15.62 -3.96 10.24
C PRO A 374 -16.79 -4.72 9.58
N SER A 375 -16.52 -5.39 8.46
CA SER A 375 -17.46 -6.32 7.84
C SER A 375 -16.72 -7.48 7.17
N ARG A 376 -17.26 -8.70 7.35
CA ARG A 376 -16.78 -9.92 6.69
C ARG A 376 -16.85 -9.84 5.17
N PHE A 377 -17.73 -9.00 4.62
CA PHE A 377 -17.83 -8.78 3.18
C PHE A 377 -16.48 -8.37 2.56
N TRP A 378 -15.70 -7.53 3.25
CA TRP A 378 -14.42 -7.04 2.73
C TRP A 378 -13.38 -8.17 2.56
N THR A 379 -13.56 -9.28 3.27
CA THR A 379 -12.72 -10.49 3.22
C THR A 379 -13.39 -11.66 2.47
N HIS A 380 -14.47 -11.42 1.72
CA HIS A 380 -15.02 -12.39 0.78
C HIS A 380 -14.11 -12.58 -0.45
N PRO A 381 -14.19 -13.73 -1.15
CA PRO A 381 -13.28 -14.05 -2.26
C PRO A 381 -13.62 -13.37 -3.60
N GLY A 382 -14.82 -12.80 -3.73
CA GLY A 382 -15.32 -12.26 -4.99
C GLY A 382 -15.11 -10.75 -5.16
N SER A 383 -15.46 -10.26 -6.34
CA SER A 383 -15.45 -8.83 -6.66
C SER A 383 -16.54 -8.05 -5.92
N PHE A 384 -16.43 -6.73 -5.88
CA PHE A 384 -17.45 -5.85 -5.31
C PHE A 384 -18.69 -5.70 -6.20
N TRP A 385 -18.71 -6.26 -7.41
CA TRP A 385 -19.96 -6.42 -8.17
C TRP A 385 -20.99 -7.26 -7.41
N ARG A 386 -20.50 -8.11 -6.50
CA ARG A 386 -21.31 -8.97 -5.65
C ARG A 386 -21.85 -8.26 -4.40
N LEU A 387 -21.42 -7.02 -4.12
CA LEU A 387 -21.84 -6.24 -2.94
C LEU A 387 -23.38 -6.17 -2.79
N PRO A 388 -24.18 -5.92 -3.84
CA PRO A 388 -25.64 -5.88 -3.70
C PRO A 388 -26.27 -7.18 -3.21
N ARG A 389 -25.65 -8.33 -3.51
CA ARG A 389 -26.19 -9.66 -3.16
C ARG A 389 -25.63 -10.21 -1.86
N PHE A 390 -24.31 -10.13 -1.67
CA PHE A 390 -23.60 -10.77 -0.56
C PHE A 390 -23.19 -9.80 0.56
N GLY A 391 -23.31 -8.49 0.33
CA GLY A 391 -23.04 -7.45 1.31
C GLY A 391 -24.18 -6.43 1.39
N ALA A 392 -25.42 -6.90 1.28
CA ALA A 392 -26.61 -6.05 1.27
C ALA A 392 -26.71 -5.15 2.52
N GLU A 393 -26.26 -5.63 3.68
CA GLU A 393 -26.18 -4.84 4.92
C GLU A 393 -25.19 -3.68 4.78
N VAL A 394 -23.99 -3.95 4.28
CA VAL A 394 -22.97 -2.92 4.01
C VAL A 394 -23.48 -1.92 2.98
N LEU A 395 -24.10 -2.37 1.89
CA LEU A 395 -24.65 -1.49 0.87
C LEU A 395 -25.79 -0.62 1.42
N THR A 396 -26.65 -1.19 2.27
CA THR A 396 -27.77 -0.48 2.90
C THR A 396 -27.24 0.60 3.83
N ASP A 397 -26.24 0.27 4.65
CA ASP A 397 -25.57 1.23 5.53
C ASP A 397 -24.86 2.35 4.74
N LEU A 398 -24.13 2.02 3.67
CA LEU A 398 -23.51 3.03 2.80
C LEU A 398 -24.55 3.94 2.14
N LYS A 399 -25.71 3.41 1.72
CA LYS A 399 -26.75 4.20 1.03
C LYS A 399 -27.61 5.04 1.96
N HIS A 400 -27.92 4.54 3.15
CA HIS A 400 -28.92 5.15 4.03
C HIS A 400 -28.33 5.70 5.32
N GLY A 401 -27.19 5.18 5.78
CA GLY A 401 -26.64 5.50 7.09
C GLY A 401 -27.60 5.13 8.23
N HIS A 402 -27.19 5.41 9.46
CA HIS A 402 -28.03 5.18 10.63
C HIS A 402 -29.09 6.28 10.82
N ASP A 403 -28.84 7.49 10.32
CA ASP A 403 -29.69 8.68 10.48
C ASP A 403 -30.46 9.06 9.20
N GLY A 404 -30.51 8.16 8.21
CA GLY A 404 -31.10 8.42 6.89
C GLY A 404 -30.20 9.25 5.96
N GLN A 405 -28.98 9.58 6.39
CA GLN A 405 -27.94 10.20 5.58
C GLN A 405 -26.82 9.20 5.29
N GLY A 406 -26.99 8.41 4.24
CA GLY A 406 -25.90 7.58 3.73
C GLY A 406 -24.69 8.39 3.27
N SER A 407 -23.65 7.64 2.93
CA SER A 407 -22.37 8.12 2.43
C SER A 407 -22.53 9.11 1.27
N LYS A 408 -21.69 10.14 1.27
CA LYS A 408 -21.60 11.14 0.20
C LYS A 408 -20.43 10.85 -0.70
N LEU A 409 -19.35 10.34 -0.10
CA LEU A 409 -18.14 9.92 -0.77
C LEU A 409 -17.67 8.62 -0.10
N VAL A 410 -17.47 7.57 -0.90
CA VAL A 410 -16.78 6.35 -0.48
C VAL A 410 -15.39 6.35 -1.11
N ILE A 411 -14.36 6.31 -0.26
CA ILE A 411 -12.96 6.27 -0.65
C ILE A 411 -12.49 4.82 -0.53
N PHE A 412 -12.09 4.21 -1.63
CA PHE A 412 -11.46 2.90 -1.64
C PHE A 412 -9.94 3.05 -1.69
N LYS A 413 -9.24 2.62 -0.64
CA LYS A 413 -7.77 2.67 -0.57
C LYS A 413 -7.13 1.44 -1.19
N GLY A 414 -6.02 1.61 -1.91
CA GLY A 414 -5.12 0.53 -2.27
C GLY A 414 -5.55 -0.35 -3.45
N ASP A 415 -4.61 -1.21 -3.85
CA ASP A 415 -4.71 -2.06 -5.03
C ASP A 415 -5.77 -3.14 -4.91
N LEU A 416 -5.85 -3.84 -3.76
CA LEU A 416 -6.82 -4.93 -3.61
C LEU A 416 -8.26 -4.43 -3.74
N ASN A 417 -8.58 -3.27 -3.15
CA ASN A 417 -9.91 -2.69 -3.30
C ASN A 417 -10.18 -2.29 -4.76
N TYR A 418 -9.19 -1.75 -5.48
CA TYR A 418 -9.31 -1.48 -6.92
C TYR A 418 -9.56 -2.77 -7.70
N ARG A 419 -8.73 -3.81 -7.52
CA ARG A 419 -8.90 -5.14 -8.13
C ARG A 419 -10.29 -5.71 -7.86
N LYS A 420 -10.81 -5.59 -6.63
CA LYS A 420 -12.18 -6.03 -6.31
C LYS A 420 -13.26 -5.18 -6.97
N LEU A 421 -13.07 -3.86 -7.15
CA LEU A 421 -14.02 -2.99 -7.85
C LEU A 421 -14.17 -3.38 -9.32
N VAL A 422 -13.05 -3.62 -10.01
CA VAL A 422 -13.02 -3.92 -11.46
C VAL A 422 -13.09 -5.42 -11.78
N GLY A 423 -13.02 -6.26 -10.74
CA GLY A 423 -13.15 -7.71 -10.80
C GLY A 423 -11.90 -8.45 -11.27
N ASP A 424 -10.71 -7.99 -10.87
CA ASP A 424 -9.38 -8.61 -11.00
C ASP A 424 -9.09 -9.20 -12.38
N PHE A 425 -8.98 -8.30 -13.37
CA PHE A 425 -8.79 -8.65 -14.77
C PHE A 425 -7.31 -8.71 -15.15
N LEU A 426 -7.05 -9.40 -16.25
CA LEU A 426 -5.72 -9.53 -16.85
C LEU A 426 -5.52 -8.45 -17.93
N LEU A 427 -4.44 -7.68 -17.84
CA LEU A 427 -3.99 -6.78 -18.89
C LEU A 427 -2.90 -7.52 -19.69
N THR A 428 -3.20 -7.90 -20.93
CA THR A 428 -2.19 -8.44 -21.86
C THR A 428 -2.12 -7.58 -23.10
N THR A 429 -0.92 -7.38 -23.64
CA THR A 429 -0.69 -6.69 -24.93
C THR A 429 -1.34 -7.39 -26.13
N ILE A 430 -1.77 -8.64 -25.96
CA ILE A 430 -2.54 -9.40 -26.95
C ILE A 430 -4.03 -9.22 -26.64
N LYS A 431 -4.79 -8.57 -27.54
CA LYS A 431 -6.27 -8.49 -27.42
C LYS A 431 -6.87 -9.90 -27.48
N LEU A 432 -7.14 -10.49 -26.32
CA LEU A 432 -7.96 -11.70 -26.19
C LEU A 432 -9.41 -11.29 -25.95
N GLN A 433 -10.36 -12.06 -26.50
CA GLN A 433 -11.79 -11.82 -26.25
C GLN A 433 -12.10 -11.93 -24.75
N GLY A 434 -12.86 -10.96 -24.21
CA GLY A 434 -13.30 -10.97 -22.82
C GLY A 434 -12.39 -10.22 -21.84
N GLN A 435 -11.47 -9.38 -22.28
CA GLN A 435 -10.71 -8.49 -21.39
C GLN A 435 -11.36 -7.11 -21.30
N TRP A 436 -11.08 -6.40 -20.21
CA TRP A 436 -11.38 -4.99 -20.19
C TRP A 436 -10.36 -4.22 -21.06
N ASP A 437 -10.83 -3.39 -21.98
CA ASP A 437 -9.96 -2.45 -22.73
C ASP A 437 -9.52 -1.35 -21.77
N PRO A 438 -8.21 -1.02 -21.61
CA PRO A 438 -7.74 0.03 -20.68
C PRO A 438 -8.40 1.40 -20.81
N THR A 439 -9.11 1.63 -21.93
CA THR A 439 -9.90 2.83 -22.21
C THR A 439 -11.40 2.71 -21.88
N THR A 440 -11.88 1.56 -21.38
CA THR A 440 -13.29 1.42 -21.04
C THR A 440 -13.63 2.40 -19.90
N PRO A 441 -14.84 2.97 -19.84
CA PRO A 441 -15.17 3.87 -18.76
C PRO A 441 -15.17 3.18 -17.39
N PHE A 442 -14.61 3.83 -16.36
CA PHE A 442 -14.59 3.29 -15.00
C PHE A 442 -15.99 2.95 -14.46
N GLN A 443 -17.00 3.73 -14.83
CA GLN A 443 -18.40 3.45 -14.51
C GLN A 443 -18.87 2.10 -15.06
N GLN A 444 -18.39 1.70 -16.24
CA GLN A 444 -18.68 0.38 -16.78
C GLN A 444 -17.91 -0.71 -16.03
N ALA A 445 -16.64 -0.45 -15.68
CA ALA A 445 -15.77 -1.41 -14.99
C ALA A 445 -16.27 -1.81 -13.60
N ILE A 446 -16.94 -0.90 -12.88
CA ILE A 446 -17.50 -1.16 -11.53
C ILE A 446 -18.94 -1.72 -11.56
N GLY A 447 -19.52 -1.88 -12.76
CA GLY A 447 -20.78 -2.58 -13.00
C GLY A 447 -21.95 -2.14 -12.10
N PRO A 448 -22.52 -3.04 -11.28
CA PRO A 448 -23.67 -2.73 -10.40
C PRO A 448 -23.45 -1.56 -9.46
N LEU A 449 -22.19 -1.18 -9.17
CA LEU A 449 -21.87 -0.06 -8.30
C LEU A 449 -22.00 1.30 -9.00
N ALA A 450 -21.95 1.35 -10.33
CA ALA A 450 -22.19 2.57 -11.11
C ALA A 450 -23.68 2.81 -11.39
N SER A 451 -24.48 1.74 -11.42
CA SER A 451 -25.87 1.82 -11.85
C SER A 451 -26.83 2.16 -10.71
N PRO A 452 -27.72 3.16 -10.88
CA PRO A 452 -28.83 3.39 -9.96
C PRO A 452 -29.92 2.30 -10.03
N ALA A 453 -29.86 1.41 -11.03
CA ALA A 453 -30.87 0.41 -11.38
C ALA A 453 -30.70 -0.95 -10.68
N ALA A 454 -30.28 -0.98 -9.41
CA ALA A 454 -30.69 -2.09 -8.54
C ALA A 454 -32.18 -1.85 -8.22
N GLU A 455 -33.06 -2.42 -9.04
CA GLU A 455 -34.44 -1.98 -9.38
C GLU A 455 -35.47 -1.73 -8.25
N ASP A 456 -35.14 -1.73 -6.96
CA ASP A 456 -36.15 -1.56 -5.88
C ASP A 456 -35.84 -0.52 -4.80
N LEU A 457 -34.85 0.37 -4.97
CA LEU A 457 -34.49 1.31 -3.90
C LEU A 457 -34.24 2.74 -4.41
N PRO A 458 -34.85 3.78 -3.81
CA PRO A 458 -34.71 5.16 -4.27
C PRO A 458 -33.23 5.58 -4.24
N ALA A 459 -32.66 5.74 -5.42
CA ALA A 459 -31.25 6.03 -5.64
C ALA A 459 -30.89 7.45 -5.19
N LYS A 460 -30.30 7.59 -3.99
CA LYS A 460 -29.35 8.68 -3.73
C LYS A 460 -27.97 8.16 -4.09
N LYS A 461 -27.35 8.79 -5.10
CA LYS A 461 -25.97 8.50 -5.53
C LYS A 461 -25.02 8.87 -4.38
N PHE A 462 -24.19 7.94 -3.93
CA PHE A 462 -22.93 8.29 -3.28
C PHE A 462 -21.86 8.41 -4.37
N ALA A 463 -20.96 9.38 -4.25
CA ALA A 463 -19.76 9.41 -5.09
C ALA A 463 -18.79 8.34 -4.58
N ALA A 464 -18.00 7.76 -5.46
CA ALA A 464 -16.91 6.87 -5.08
C ALA A 464 -15.64 7.30 -5.78
N ILE A 465 -14.53 7.30 -5.04
CA ILE A 465 -13.19 7.45 -5.60
C ILE A 465 -12.34 6.27 -5.18
N THR A 466 -11.37 5.93 -6.02
CA THR A 466 -10.34 4.96 -5.68
C THR A 466 -9.01 5.68 -5.62
N MET A 467 -8.27 5.43 -4.54
CA MET A 467 -6.95 5.99 -4.30
C MET A 467 -5.98 4.82 -4.29
N CYS A 468 -5.31 4.61 -5.42
CA CYS A 468 -4.39 3.50 -5.64
C CYS A 468 -3.15 4.01 -6.35
N VAL A 469 -1.98 3.54 -5.90
CA VAL A 469 -0.71 3.76 -6.59
C VAL A 469 -0.45 2.55 -7.47
N ALA A 470 -0.22 2.77 -8.77
CA ALA A 470 0.33 1.73 -9.64
C ALA A 470 1.84 1.60 -9.39
N GLY A 471 2.32 0.44 -8.94
CA GLY A 471 3.75 0.15 -9.08
C GLY A 471 4.11 0.04 -10.54
N GLY A 472 5.23 0.68 -10.91
CA GLY A 472 5.71 0.75 -12.26
C GLY A 472 6.11 -0.62 -12.81
N ALA A 473 5.19 -1.27 -13.54
CA ALA A 473 5.53 -2.32 -14.50
C ALA A 473 5.77 -1.74 -15.92
N CYS A 474 5.56 -0.44 -16.12
CA CYS A 474 5.50 0.18 -17.46
C CYS A 474 6.86 0.44 -18.13
N ASP A 475 7.99 0.09 -17.50
CA ASP A 475 9.33 0.27 -18.10
C ASP A 475 9.73 -0.85 -19.08
N ASN A 476 8.95 -1.94 -19.18
CA ASN A 476 9.22 -3.01 -20.14
C ASN A 476 8.95 -2.60 -21.60
N GLU A 477 7.96 -1.74 -21.88
CA GLU A 477 7.67 -1.28 -23.25
C GLU A 477 8.79 -0.36 -23.82
N LYS A 478 9.50 0.38 -22.96
CA LYS A 478 10.65 1.21 -23.38
C LYS A 478 11.88 0.38 -23.70
N LYS A 479 12.04 -0.80 -23.08
CA LYS A 479 13.13 -1.74 -23.37
C LYS A 479 12.89 -2.50 -24.68
N GLU A 480 11.66 -2.86 -24.99
CA GLU A 480 11.34 -3.56 -26.25
C GLU A 480 11.56 -2.70 -27.50
N LYS A 481 11.33 -1.38 -27.44
CA LYS A 481 11.60 -0.48 -28.57
C LYS A 481 13.08 -0.13 -28.77
N LYS A 482 13.96 -0.40 -27.79
CA LYS A 482 15.42 -0.19 -27.92
C LYS A 482 16.19 -1.45 -28.34
N GLN A 483 15.59 -2.63 -28.29
CA GLN A 483 16.18 -3.86 -28.86
C GLN A 483 15.70 -4.07 -30.30
N GLY A 484 16.22 -3.23 -31.20
CA GLY A 484 16.24 -3.56 -32.62
C GLY A 484 17.24 -4.69 -32.89
N SER A 485 16.78 -5.73 -33.59
CA SER A 485 17.54 -6.87 -34.15
C SER A 485 18.19 -7.84 -33.16
N LEU A 486 17.60 -9.02 -33.04
CA LEU A 486 18.28 -10.24 -32.61
C LEU A 486 19.35 -10.63 -33.64
N PRO A 487 20.63 -10.85 -33.27
CA PRO A 487 21.55 -11.60 -34.11
C PRO A 487 21.28 -13.10 -33.94
N THR A 488 21.17 -13.79 -35.07
CA THR A 488 21.09 -15.25 -35.18
C THR A 488 22.27 -15.97 -34.50
N SER A 489 22.02 -17.24 -34.16
CA SER A 489 22.80 -18.21 -33.40
C SER A 489 24.21 -18.57 -33.93
N ALA A 490 25.10 -17.59 -34.11
CA ALA A 490 26.51 -17.80 -34.49
C ALA A 490 27.50 -16.77 -33.91
N GLY A 491 27.15 -16.04 -32.84
CA GLY A 491 27.92 -14.86 -32.36
C GLY A 491 28.55 -14.93 -30.96
N LEU A 492 28.70 -16.12 -30.34
CA LEU A 492 29.22 -16.27 -28.97
C LEU A 492 30.55 -17.05 -28.91
N LEU A 493 31.56 -16.64 -29.69
CA LEU A 493 32.89 -17.28 -29.59
C LEU A 493 34.12 -16.40 -29.90
N ASN A 494 33.99 -15.08 -29.97
CA ASN A 494 35.14 -14.19 -30.12
C ASN A 494 35.03 -12.96 -29.21
N LYS A 495 35.27 -13.15 -27.91
CA LYS A 495 35.57 -12.04 -26.98
C LYS A 495 36.34 -12.50 -25.74
N TRP A 496 37.27 -13.45 -25.92
CA TRP A 496 38.15 -13.97 -24.86
C TRP A 496 39.65 -13.88 -25.20
N PHE A 497 40.05 -13.10 -26.22
CA PHE A 497 41.46 -12.82 -26.51
C PHE A 497 41.66 -11.37 -27.02
N GLY A 498 42.62 -10.66 -26.40
CA GLY A 498 43.06 -9.31 -26.77
C GLY A 498 43.42 -8.46 -25.53
N ALA A 499 44.46 -8.85 -24.77
CA ALA A 499 45.79 -8.25 -24.87
C ALA A 499 45.89 -6.82 -24.29
N THR A 500 46.34 -6.71 -23.04
CA THR A 500 47.20 -5.60 -22.60
C THR A 500 48.46 -6.21 -22.02
N GLY A 501 49.58 -5.94 -22.68
CA GLY A 501 50.89 -6.39 -22.25
C GLY A 501 51.51 -5.40 -21.27
N GLU A 502 52.09 -5.92 -20.20
CA GLU A 502 53.26 -5.33 -19.58
C GLU A 502 54.30 -6.40 -19.29
N LYS A 503 55.52 -6.13 -19.74
CA LYS A 503 56.68 -7.01 -19.68
C LYS A 503 57.21 -7.14 -18.25
N ARG A 504 57.55 -8.35 -17.81
CA ARG A 504 58.76 -8.59 -17.00
C ARG A 504 59.23 -10.06 -17.04
N LYS A 505 60.44 -10.20 -17.60
CA LYS A 505 61.54 -11.18 -17.44
C LYS A 505 61.27 -12.63 -16.96
N VAL A 506 61.56 -13.53 -17.92
CA VAL A 506 62.31 -14.82 -17.95
C VAL A 506 62.93 -15.34 -16.65
N ASP A 507 62.75 -16.65 -16.38
CA ASP A 507 63.75 -17.75 -16.25
C ASP A 507 63.02 -19.01 -15.69
N ASP A 508 62.90 -20.12 -16.45
CA ASP A 508 63.66 -21.41 -16.35
C ASP A 508 63.37 -22.17 -15.02
N GLU A 509 63.06 -23.47 -14.89
CA GLU A 509 63.40 -24.72 -15.60
C GLU A 509 62.42 -25.88 -15.23
N SER A 510 62.40 -26.94 -16.05
CA SER A 510 62.29 -28.39 -15.69
C SER A 510 60.98 -29.05 -15.19
N GLY A 511 60.52 -30.08 -15.94
CA GLY A 511 59.58 -31.14 -15.47
C GLY A 511 60.31 -32.31 -14.79
N PRO A 512 59.91 -33.60 -14.92
CA PRO A 512 58.59 -34.24 -15.14
C PRO A 512 58.35 -35.47 -14.18
N GLY A 513 57.24 -36.20 -14.35
CA GLY A 513 57.04 -37.59 -13.83
C GLY A 513 55.65 -37.84 -13.23
N ALA A 514 54.76 -38.64 -13.87
CA ALA A 514 54.56 -40.10 -13.71
C ALA A 514 54.03 -40.47 -12.29
N GLU A 515 53.04 -41.32 -12.03
CA GLU A 515 52.35 -42.39 -12.77
C GLU A 515 51.08 -42.80 -11.94
N GLU A 516 50.12 -43.41 -12.62
CA GLU A 516 48.99 -44.29 -12.24
C GLU A 516 48.59 -44.52 -10.75
N THR A 517 47.28 -44.40 -10.42
CA THR A 517 46.32 -45.53 -10.27
C THR A 517 44.99 -45.17 -9.56
N LYS A 518 43.87 -45.61 -10.17
CA LYS A 518 42.60 -46.14 -9.60
C LYS A 518 41.76 -45.33 -8.58
N THR A 519 40.70 -44.68 -9.11
CA THR A 519 39.25 -44.65 -8.76
C THR A 519 38.73 -45.17 -7.39
N PRO A 520 37.48 -44.83 -6.99
CA PRO A 520 36.73 -43.56 -7.07
C PRO A 520 36.02 -43.24 -5.72
N GLU A 521 35.82 -41.98 -5.34
CA GLU A 521 34.74 -41.64 -4.39
C GLU A 521 34.43 -40.14 -4.41
N ALA A 522 33.14 -39.84 -4.50
CA ALA A 522 32.59 -38.50 -4.50
C ALA A 522 32.58 -37.95 -3.08
N GLN A 523 33.18 -36.78 -2.87
CA GLN A 523 32.89 -35.91 -1.74
C GLN A 523 32.78 -34.46 -2.20
N GLU A 524 31.68 -33.85 -1.77
CA GLU A 524 31.42 -32.43 -1.68
C GLU A 524 32.64 -31.65 -1.16
N LYS A 525 32.87 -30.46 -1.75
CA LYS A 525 33.06 -29.22 -0.98
C LYS A 525 32.90 -27.98 -1.86
N GLN A 526 32.02 -27.09 -1.37
CA GLN A 526 32.22 -25.65 -1.23
C GLN A 526 32.54 -24.81 -2.48
N GLY A 527 31.53 -24.06 -2.93
CA GLY A 527 31.65 -22.65 -3.33
C GLY A 527 30.43 -21.95 -2.70
N GLY A 528 30.57 -20.92 -1.87
CA GLY A 528 31.18 -19.65 -2.23
C GLY A 528 30.04 -18.67 -2.45
N ARG A 529 29.58 -18.07 -1.35
CA ARG A 529 28.41 -17.19 -1.24
C ARG A 529 28.79 -15.83 -1.83
N GLU A 530 28.21 -15.45 -2.96
CA GLU A 530 28.19 -14.06 -3.40
C GLU A 530 26.94 -13.39 -2.80
N VAL A 531 27.18 -12.22 -2.21
CA VAL A 531 26.21 -11.32 -1.61
C VAL A 531 25.61 -10.52 -2.77
N GLU A 532 24.33 -10.74 -3.07
CA GLU A 532 23.59 -9.87 -3.99
C GLU A 532 22.88 -8.78 -3.18
N ASP A 533 23.07 -7.54 -3.65
CA ASP A 533 22.56 -6.30 -3.08
C ASP A 533 21.03 -6.25 -3.10
N ASP A 534 20.45 -5.84 -1.96
CA ASP A 534 19.02 -5.59 -1.76
C ASP A 534 18.50 -4.48 -2.70
N VAL A 535 17.53 -4.82 -3.56
CA VAL A 535 16.75 -3.85 -4.34
C VAL A 535 15.35 -3.74 -3.74
N PRO A 536 14.78 -2.52 -3.54
CA PRO A 536 13.49 -2.36 -2.88
C PRO A 536 12.34 -2.93 -3.73
N LEU A 537 11.54 -3.80 -3.11
CA LEU A 537 10.32 -4.40 -3.63
C LEU A 537 9.21 -3.34 -3.72
N GLY A 538 8.67 -3.10 -4.91
CA GLY A 538 7.49 -2.26 -5.16
C GLY A 538 6.27 -3.08 -5.59
N ASP A 539 5.09 -2.74 -5.06
CA ASP A 539 3.81 -3.36 -5.38
C ASP A 539 3.28 -2.91 -6.75
N ALA A 540 3.10 -3.81 -7.72
CA ALA A 540 2.64 -3.48 -9.07
C ALA A 540 1.12 -3.64 -9.24
N ALA A 541 0.49 -2.63 -9.84
CA ALA A 541 -0.89 -2.65 -10.32
C ALA A 541 -0.95 -2.02 -11.72
N GLU A 542 -1.76 -2.58 -12.61
CA GLU A 542 -1.95 -2.06 -13.96
C GLU A 542 -3.20 -1.15 -13.99
N CYS A 543 -3.00 0.17 -14.16
CA CYS A 543 -4.06 1.19 -14.04
C CYS A 543 -4.79 1.52 -15.35
N TRP A 544 -5.96 2.15 -15.21
CA TRP A 544 -6.89 2.52 -16.28
C TRP A 544 -6.93 4.00 -16.62
N HIS A 545 -7.28 4.31 -17.88
CA HIS A 545 -7.44 5.67 -18.39
C HIS A 545 -8.92 6.08 -18.48
N GLY A 546 -9.30 7.15 -17.78
CA GLY A 546 -10.68 7.62 -17.65
C GLY A 546 -11.18 8.64 -18.68
N SER A 547 -10.37 9.05 -19.65
CA SER A 547 -10.78 10.03 -20.68
C SER A 547 -10.81 9.36 -22.04
N GLY A 548 -12.00 9.14 -22.59
CA GLY A 548 -12.23 8.54 -23.92
C GLY A 548 -11.74 9.38 -25.12
N GLU A 549 -10.61 10.08 -24.98
CA GLU A 549 -9.90 10.73 -26.09
C GLU A 549 -8.47 10.16 -26.21
N PRO A 550 -8.04 9.76 -27.42
CA PRO A 550 -6.67 9.32 -27.64
C PRO A 550 -5.72 10.51 -27.58
N VAL A 551 -4.95 10.65 -26.49
CA VAL A 551 -3.83 11.60 -26.45
C VAL A 551 -2.62 10.96 -27.13
N PHE A 552 -2.60 10.98 -28.47
CA PHE A 552 -1.33 10.91 -29.19
C PHE A 552 -0.66 12.28 -29.12
N ARG A 553 0.26 12.49 -28.16
CA ARG A 553 1.19 13.62 -28.27
C ARG A 553 2.32 13.26 -29.22
N LYS A 554 2.10 13.61 -30.50
CA LYS A 554 3.11 13.72 -31.54
C LYS A 554 3.67 15.16 -31.50
N GLY A 555 4.98 15.31 -31.38
CA GLY A 555 5.67 16.55 -31.79
C GLY A 555 6.77 17.06 -30.87
N PHE A 556 7.85 17.52 -31.53
CA PHE A 556 9.07 18.22 -31.09
C PHE A 556 10.24 17.29 -30.69
N TRP A 557 11.26 17.07 -31.54
CA TRP A 557 11.87 17.96 -32.55
C TRP A 557 12.32 17.24 -33.82
N ASP A 558 12.09 17.90 -34.97
CA ASP A 558 12.71 17.62 -36.26
C ASP A 558 14.19 18.06 -36.25
N ASN A 559 14.97 17.36 -37.07
CA ASN A 559 16.36 17.64 -37.40
C ASN A 559 16.48 18.87 -38.30
N GLU A 560 17.30 19.84 -37.89
CA GLU A 560 18.13 20.76 -38.69
C GLU A 560 19.26 21.18 -37.72
N GLU A 561 20.52 21.44 -38.04
CA GLU A 561 21.44 21.19 -39.15
C GLU A 561 22.85 21.47 -38.54
N ASP A 562 23.90 21.03 -39.23
CA ASP A 562 25.31 21.09 -38.84
C ASP A 562 25.88 22.50 -38.49
N ALA A 563 26.96 22.50 -37.67
CA ALA A 563 28.25 23.16 -37.90
C ALA A 563 28.85 23.91 -36.67
N ASP A 564 30.00 23.40 -36.22
CA ASP A 564 31.20 24.07 -35.69
C ASP A 564 31.10 25.51 -35.14
N ASN A 565 31.48 25.73 -33.88
CA ASN A 565 32.75 26.42 -33.58
C ASN A 565 33.14 26.42 -32.09
N ASP A 566 34.45 26.51 -31.90
CA ASP A 566 35.24 26.54 -30.67
C ASP A 566 34.82 27.54 -29.59
N GLY A 567 35.06 27.19 -28.32
CA GLY A 567 35.06 28.16 -27.22
C GLY A 567 35.29 27.56 -25.83
N LYS A 568 36.55 27.31 -25.47
CA LYS A 568 37.03 27.04 -24.10
C LYS A 568 36.44 28.05 -23.09
N THR A 569 36.09 27.61 -21.87
CA THR A 569 36.84 27.90 -20.63
C THR A 569 36.13 27.39 -19.36
N GLU A 570 36.92 26.64 -18.57
CA GLU A 570 37.14 26.72 -17.12
C GLU A 570 35.98 26.55 -16.11
N ALA A 571 36.15 25.50 -15.31
CA ALA A 571 35.52 25.29 -14.02
C ALA A 571 36.12 26.23 -12.96
N HIS A 572 35.26 26.93 -12.23
CA HIS A 572 35.58 27.50 -10.93
C HIS A 572 34.54 27.05 -9.90
N GLY A 573 34.99 26.20 -8.98
CA GLY A 573 34.31 25.97 -7.71
C GLY A 573 34.60 27.13 -6.75
N GLN A 574 33.60 27.49 -5.95
CA GLN A 574 33.78 28.30 -4.74
C GLN A 574 32.97 27.67 -3.60
N MET A 575 33.71 27.14 -2.63
CA MET A 575 33.25 26.84 -1.28
C MET A 575 33.23 28.16 -0.47
N PHE A 576 32.24 28.33 0.40
CA PHE A 576 32.29 29.27 1.52
C PHE A 576 32.50 28.49 2.83
N LEU A 577 33.50 28.91 3.60
CA LEU A 577 33.80 28.45 4.96
C LEU A 577 33.03 29.28 5.99
N ASP A 578 32.73 28.65 7.12
CA ASP A 578 32.09 29.26 8.28
C ASP A 578 33.04 30.18 9.08
N GLN A 579 32.40 30.99 9.92
CA GLN A 579 33.01 31.89 10.87
C GLN A 579 33.27 31.11 12.16
N ASN A 580 34.54 30.79 12.44
CA ASN A 580 35.17 30.85 13.76
C ASN A 580 36.63 30.44 13.63
N GLY A 581 37.46 31.39 13.19
CA GLY A 581 38.90 31.23 13.19
C GLY A 581 39.43 31.21 14.62
N GLU A 582 39.98 30.09 15.05
CA GLU A 582 41.02 30.01 16.07
C GLU A 582 41.80 28.69 15.95
N ASN A 583 43.09 28.76 16.29
CA ASN A 583 44.20 27.90 15.86
C ASN A 583 44.21 26.46 16.41
N ALA A 584 44.90 25.59 15.63
CA ALA A 584 45.83 24.49 16.00
C ALA A 584 45.36 23.47 17.08
N ASP A 585 45.38 22.16 16.84
CA ASP A 585 46.61 21.38 16.71
C ASP A 585 46.38 20.00 16.09
N MET A 586 47.40 19.52 15.39
CA MET A 586 47.54 18.15 14.91
C MET A 586 47.79 17.18 16.07
N TYR A 587 47.20 15.98 16.03
CA TYR A 587 47.92 14.71 16.26
C TYR A 587 47.11 13.55 15.64
N GLY A 588 47.79 12.78 14.79
CA GLY A 588 47.31 11.51 14.26
C GLY A 588 47.87 10.29 15.02
N GLY A 589 47.43 9.12 14.58
CA GLY A 589 47.84 7.79 15.04
C GLY A 589 46.75 7.17 15.93
N SER A 590 46.27 5.95 15.70
CA SER A 590 46.69 4.83 14.85
C SER A 590 45.54 3.84 14.76
#